data_AF-A0A958EQV2-F1
#
_entry.id   AF-A0A958EQV2-F1
#
_cell.length_a   1.000
_cell.length_b   1.000
_cell.length_c   1.000
_cell.angle_alpha   90.00
_cell.angle_beta   90.00
_cell.angle_gamma   90.00
#
_symmetry.space_group_name_H-M   'P 1'
#
loop_
_entity.id
_entity.type
_entity.pdbx_description
1 polymer ?
#
loop_
_entity_poly.entity_id
_entity_poly.type
_entity_poly.pdbx_seq_one_letter_code
_entity_poly.pdbx_strand_id
1 'polypeptide(L)'
;GVDIVRRSLEEPMRQIVANCGLEGSVIVHKVKEGKDAFGFNAATEKFEDLLEAGVIDPTKVTRSALENAASVTGLLLMTEALITDLPEDDKPAAPAMPPGGMGGMY
;
A
#
# COMPACT_ATOMS: atom_id res chain seq x y z
N GLY A 1 -16.52 12.17 4.90
CA GLY A 1 -15.20 12.69 4.47
C GLY A 1 -14.23 12.71 5.63
N VAL A 2 -14.31 13.72 6.50
CA VAL A 2 -13.38 13.90 7.64
C VAL A 2 -13.28 12.68 8.55
N ASP A 3 -14.40 12.03 8.88
CA ASP A 3 -14.35 10.83 9.74
C ASP A 3 -13.66 9.63 9.09
N ILE A 4 -13.69 9.53 7.75
CA ILE A 4 -12.95 8.51 7.00
C ILE A 4 -11.46 8.74 7.17
N VAL A 5 -11.01 9.99 6.99
CA VAL A 5 -9.61 10.38 7.18
C VAL A 5 -9.18 10.16 8.63
N ARG A 6 -10.00 10.58 9.60
CA ARG A 6 -9.71 10.39 11.03
C ARG A 6 -9.48 8.92 11.36
N ARG A 7 -10.36 8.04 10.87
CA ARG A 7 -10.22 6.59 11.09
C ARG A 7 -9.02 6.00 10.36
N SER A 8 -8.75 6.40 9.12
CA SER A 8 -7.64 5.84 8.33
C SER A 8 -6.27 6.15 8.91
N LEU A 9 -6.11 7.24 9.67
CA LEU A 9 -4.85 7.59 10.34
C LEU A 9 -4.40 6.55 11.39
N GLU A 10 -5.32 5.71 11.89
CA GLU A 10 -4.97 4.63 12.82
C GLU A 10 -4.41 3.39 12.12
N GLU A 11 -4.67 3.22 10.82
CA GLU A 11 -4.36 1.97 10.12
C GLU A 11 -2.87 1.66 9.98
N PRO A 12 -1.97 2.64 9.75
CA PRO A 12 -0.53 2.35 9.73
C PRO A 12 -0.06 1.68 11.03
N MET A 13 -0.54 2.18 12.18
CA MET A 13 -0.18 1.60 13.47
C MET A 13 -0.84 0.24 13.70
N ARG A 14 -2.10 0.05 13.31
CA ARG A 14 -2.77 -1.27 13.35
C ARG A 14 -1.99 -2.31 12.55
N GLN A 15 -1.51 -1.93 11.37
CA GLN A 15 -0.72 -2.80 10.52
C GLN A 15 0.63 -3.16 11.16
N ILE A 16 1.33 -2.18 11.75
CA ILE A 16 2.59 -2.44 12.48
C ILE A 16 2.36 -3.43 13.63
N VAL A 17 1.32 -3.20 14.44
CA VAL A 17 0.99 -4.07 15.57
C VAL A 17 0.58 -5.47 15.11
N ALA A 18 -0.20 -5.57 14.04
CA ALA A 18 -0.60 -6.86 13.46
C ALA A 18 0.61 -7.65 12.93
N ASN A 19 1.62 -6.98 12.38
CA ASN A 19 2.86 -7.62 11.94
C ASN A 19 3.67 -8.20 13.12
N CYS A 20 3.49 -7.67 14.33
CA CYS A 20 4.04 -8.23 15.57
C CYS A 20 3.18 -9.38 16.13
N GLY A 21 2.06 -9.74 15.50
CA GLY A 21 1.14 -10.77 16.00
C GLY A 21 0.29 -10.33 17.20
N LEU A 22 0.20 -9.03 17.45
CA LEU A 22 -0.52 -8.44 18.58
C LEU A 22 -1.89 -7.88 18.15
N GLU A 23 -2.77 -7.66 19.13
CA GLU A 23 -4.10 -7.10 18.88
C GLU A 23 -4.03 -5.56 18.73
N GLY A 24 -4.26 -5.09 17.49
CA GLY A 24 -4.12 -3.68 17.13
C GLY A 24 -5.11 -2.74 17.82
N SER A 25 -6.34 -3.16 18.10
CA SER A 25 -7.38 -2.25 18.59
C SER A 25 -7.10 -1.76 20.00
N VAL A 26 -6.70 -2.65 20.91
CA VAL A 26 -6.36 -2.34 22.29
C VAL A 26 -5.16 -1.40 22.35
N ILE A 27 -4.11 -1.69 21.56
CA ILE A 27 -2.91 -0.87 21.53
C ILE A 27 -3.22 0.52 20.96
N VAL A 28 -3.96 0.61 19.86
CA VAL A 28 -4.36 1.89 19.26
C VAL A 28 -5.21 2.71 20.21
N HIS A 29 -6.20 2.09 20.86
CA HIS A 29 -7.02 2.79 21.84
C HIS A 29 -6.19 3.38 22.97
N LYS A 30 -5.23 2.61 23.50
CA LYS A 30 -4.35 3.09 24.57
C LYS A 30 -3.42 4.23 24.12
N VAL A 31 -2.87 4.17 22.90
CA VAL A 31 -2.06 5.27 22.35
C VAL A 31 -2.90 6.55 22.18
N LYS A 32 -4.16 6.43 21.75
CA LYS A 32 -5.08 7.57 21.57
C LYS A 32 -5.45 8.29 22.88
N GLU A 33 -5.38 7.59 24.01
CA GLU A 33 -5.58 8.19 25.35
C GLU A 33 -4.35 8.97 25.83
N GLY A 34 -3.19 8.69 25.24
CA GLY A 34 -1.94 9.39 25.50
C GLY A 34 -1.87 10.79 24.85
N LYS A 35 -0.72 11.44 25.02
CA LYS A 35 -0.44 12.77 24.48
C LYS A 35 0.96 12.82 23.90
N ASP A 36 1.18 13.79 23.02
CA ASP A 36 2.48 14.12 22.45
C ASP A 36 3.19 12.88 21.84
N ALA A 37 4.36 12.50 22.36
CA ALA A 37 5.17 11.41 21.85
C ALA A 37 4.88 10.03 22.49
N PHE A 38 3.87 9.95 23.37
CA PHE A 38 3.46 8.66 23.93
C PHE A 38 2.97 7.72 22.84
N GLY A 39 3.58 6.54 22.74
CA GLY A 39 3.22 5.55 21.74
C GLY A 39 3.59 4.13 22.14
N PHE A 40 3.41 3.20 21.21
CA PHE A 40 3.77 1.80 21.38
C PHE A 40 5.01 1.49 20.54
N ASN A 41 6.10 1.10 21.18
CA ASN A 41 7.31 0.68 20.51
C ASN A 41 7.19 -0.80 20.13
N ALA A 42 6.99 -1.07 18.84
CA ALA A 42 6.84 -2.41 18.29
C ALA A 42 8.10 -3.28 18.39
N ALA A 43 9.29 -2.69 18.56
CA ALA A 43 10.54 -3.44 18.71
C ALA A 43 10.75 -3.99 20.13
N THR A 44 10.21 -3.30 21.14
CA THR A 44 10.35 -3.67 22.57
C THR A 44 9.03 -4.10 23.21
N GLU A 45 7.92 -3.94 22.49
CA GLU A 45 6.54 -4.18 22.91
C GLU A 45 6.13 -3.38 24.17
N LYS A 46 6.62 -2.14 24.28
CA LYS A 46 6.37 -1.26 25.43
C LYS A 46 5.65 0.02 25.04
N PHE A 47 4.87 0.54 25.99
CA PHE A 47 4.34 1.90 25.91
C PHE A 47 5.33 2.86 26.55
N GLU A 48 5.85 3.78 25.76
CA GLU A 48 6.90 4.70 26.17
C GLU A 48 6.86 5.98 25.31
N ASP A 49 7.72 6.94 25.63
CA ASP A 49 7.95 8.10 24.78
C ASP A 49 8.77 7.65 23.55
N LEU A 50 8.18 7.73 22.36
CA LEU A 50 8.81 7.25 21.14
C LEU A 50 9.97 8.16 20.68
N LEU A 51 9.95 9.44 21.04
CA LEU A 51 11.07 10.34 20.75
C LEU A 51 12.28 9.97 21.61
N GLU A 52 12.08 9.74 22.90
CA GLU A 52 13.15 9.29 23.81
C GLU A 52 13.68 7.90 23.43
N ALA A 53 12.79 7.00 22.98
CA ALA A 53 13.16 5.67 22.48
C ALA A 53 13.85 5.69 21.10
N GLY A 54 13.95 6.86 20.44
CA GLY A 54 14.60 7.03 19.14
C GLY A 54 13.78 6.55 17.94
N VAL A 55 12.48 6.30 18.11
CA VAL A 55 11.55 5.94 17.04
C VAL A 55 10.96 7.24 16.46
N ILE A 56 11.67 7.81 15.48
CA ILE A 56 11.38 9.15 14.95
C ILE A 56 11.11 9.08 13.45
N ASP A 57 9.96 9.63 13.03
CA ASP A 57 9.66 9.87 11.62
C ASP A 57 9.86 11.36 11.26
N PRO A 58 10.59 11.68 10.17
CA PRO A 58 10.70 13.05 9.70
C PRO A 58 9.33 13.60 9.26
N THR A 59 9.01 14.84 9.64
CA THR A 59 7.72 15.48 9.33
C THR A 59 7.34 15.42 7.85
N LYS A 60 8.32 15.58 6.95
CA LYS A 60 8.10 15.50 5.51
C LYS A 60 7.59 14.12 5.08
N VAL A 61 8.09 13.04 5.68
CA VAL A 61 7.74 11.67 5.32
C VAL A 61 6.27 11.41 5.63
N THR A 62 5.84 11.67 6.86
CA THR A 62 4.45 11.45 7.29
C THR A 62 3.48 12.33 6.49
N ARG A 63 3.83 13.61 6.27
CA ARG A 63 2.98 14.55 5.51
C ARG A 63 2.81 14.13 4.07
N SER A 64 3.91 13.87 3.37
CA SER A 64 3.88 13.50 1.95
C SER A 64 3.22 12.14 1.74
N ALA A 65 3.37 11.19 2.66
CA ALA A 65 2.66 9.91 2.60
C ALA A 65 1.14 10.10 2.62
N LEU A 66 0.63 10.93 3.53
CA LEU A 66 -0.80 11.22 3.63
C LEU A 66 -1.32 11.99 2.40
N GLU A 67 -0.59 13.03 1.95
CA GLU A 67 -0.95 13.82 0.78
C GLU A 67 -1.03 12.97 -0.49
N ASN A 68 -0.05 12.10 -0.71
CA ASN A 68 -0.02 11.20 -1.88
C ASN A 68 -1.15 10.17 -1.82
N ALA A 69 -1.40 9.56 -0.65
CA ALA A 69 -2.48 8.60 -0.47
C ALA A 69 -3.86 9.25 -0.72
N ALA A 70 -4.08 10.46 -0.20
CA ALA A 70 -5.30 11.21 -0.43
C ALA A 70 -5.49 11.59 -1.91
N SER A 71 -4.40 11.95 -2.61
CA SER A 71 -4.41 12.27 -4.04
C SER A 71 -4.87 11.10 -4.90
N VAL A 72 -4.25 9.92 -4.74
CA VAL A 72 -4.64 8.70 -5.48
C VAL A 72 -6.07 8.29 -5.14
N THR A 73 -6.47 8.36 -3.87
CA THR A 73 -7.83 8.01 -3.44
C THR A 73 -8.87 8.96 -4.05
N GLY A 74 -8.56 10.26 -4.13
CA GLY A 74 -9.42 11.25 -4.77
C GLY A 74 -9.66 10.96 -6.25
N LEU A 75 -8.60 10.58 -6.98
CA LEU A 75 -8.72 10.15 -8.37
C LEU A 75 -9.61 8.90 -8.50
N LEU A 76 -9.36 7.88 -7.69
CA LEU A 76 -10.09 6.61 -7.75
C LEU A 76 -11.58 6.78 -7.42
N LEU A 77 -11.92 7.57 -6.39
CA LEU A 77 -13.31 7.79 -5.99
C LEU A 77 -14.16 8.53 -7.04
N MET A 78 -13.53 9.33 -7.91
CA MET A 78 -14.21 10.07 -8.97
C MET A 78 -14.16 9.35 -10.33
N THR A 79 -13.49 8.19 -10.40
CA THR A 79 -13.35 7.42 -11.64
C THR A 79 -14.57 6.51 -11.82
N GLU A 80 -15.44 6.86 -12.76
CA GLU A 80 -16.68 6.12 -13.04
C GLU A 80 -16.50 4.94 -14.01
N ALA A 81 -15.41 4.92 -14.79
CA ALA A 81 -15.16 3.88 -15.78
C ALA A 81 -13.66 3.59 -15.95
N LEU A 82 -13.35 2.32 -16.18
CA LEU A 82 -12.01 1.83 -16.53
C LEU A 82 -12.13 1.05 -17.85
N ILE A 83 -11.33 1.43 -18.84
CA ILE A 83 -11.23 0.74 -20.13
C ILE A 83 -9.90 -0.02 -20.14
N THR A 84 -9.95 -1.31 -20.42
CA THR A 84 -8.78 -2.18 -20.51
C THR A 84 -8.73 -2.86 -21.86
N ASP A 85 -7.53 -3.08 -22.39
CA ASP A 85 -7.35 -3.90 -23.59
C ASP A 85 -7.74 -5.36 -23.29
N LEU A 86 -8.18 -6.07 -24.33
CA LEU A 86 -8.46 -7.50 -24.22
C LEU A 86 -7.14 -8.26 -24.03
N PRO A 87 -7.11 -9.34 -23.22
CA PRO A 87 -5.96 -10.23 -23.17
C PRO A 87 -5.60 -10.66 -24.59
N GLU A 88 -4.35 -10.46 -25.00
CA GLU A 88 -3.88 -11.02 -26.26
C GLU A 88 -3.85 -12.55 -26.11
N ASP A 89 -4.58 -13.26 -26.96
CA ASP A 89 -4.33 -14.69 -27.13
C ASP A 89 -2.91 -14.84 -27.66
N ASP A 90 -2.04 -15.54 -26.90
CA ASP A 90 -0.73 -15.97 -27.37
C ASP A 90 -0.92 -16.59 -28.75
N LYS A 91 -0.53 -15.86 -29.81
CA LYS A 91 -0.67 -16.35 -31.18
C LYS A 91 0.00 -17.72 -31.24
N PRO A 92 -0.70 -18.80 -31.64
CA PRO A 92 -0.04 -20.06 -31.87
C PRO A 92 1.12 -19.81 -32.83
N ALA A 93 2.32 -20.29 -32.44
CA ALA A 93 3.52 -20.19 -33.22
C ALA A 93 3.18 -20.45 -34.69
N ALA A 94 3.53 -19.48 -35.56
CA ALA A 94 3.22 -19.54 -36.98
C ALA A 94 3.51 -20.97 -37.50
N PRO A 95 2.60 -21.59 -38.27
CA PRO A 95 2.77 -22.96 -38.70
C PRO A 95 4.14 -23.11 -39.37
N ALA A 96 4.91 -24.08 -38.90
CA ALA A 96 6.21 -24.40 -39.47
C ALA A 96 6.07 -24.56 -40.99
N MET A 97 6.80 -23.74 -41.75
CA MET A 97 6.83 -23.87 -43.21
C MET A 97 7.20 -25.30 -43.58
N PRO A 98 6.46 -25.97 -44.49
CA PRO A 98 6.84 -27.27 -44.98
C PRO A 98 8.23 -27.21 -45.63
N PRO A 99 9.13 -28.15 -45.34
CA PRO A 99 10.41 -28.23 -46.02
C PRO A 99 10.19 -28.72 -47.46
N GLY A 100 10.35 -27.82 -48.41
CA GLY A 100 10.65 -28.16 -49.81
C GLY A 100 9.48 -28.00 -50.78
N GLY A 101 9.80 -27.44 -51.95
CA GLY A 101 8.95 -27.57 -53.13
C GLY A 101 8.83 -26.34 -54.02
N MET A 102 9.93 -25.67 -54.38
CA MET A 102 9.93 -24.89 -55.64
C MET A 102 11.29 -25.01 -56.30
N GLY A 103 11.56 -26.21 -56.82
CA GLY A 103 12.56 -26.40 -57.85
C GLY A 103 12.05 -25.80 -59.16
N GLY A 104 12.90 -24.99 -59.79
CA GLY A 104 12.93 -24.76 -61.24
C GLY A 104 11.77 -24.02 -61.86
N MET A 105 11.95 -22.72 -62.11
CA MET A 105 11.77 -22.17 -63.45
C MET A 105 12.59 -20.88 -63.58
N TYR A 106 13.19 -20.75 -64.77
CA TYR A 106 14.07 -19.69 -65.26
C TYR A 106 13.56 -18.27 -65.00
#